data_AF-U1QH40-F1
#
_entry.id   AF-U1QH40-F1
#
_cell.length_a   1.000
_cell.length_b   1.000
_cell.length_c   1.000
_cell.angle_alpha   90.00
_cell.angle_beta   90.00
_cell.angle_gamma   90.00
#
_symmetry.space_group_name_H-M   'P 1'
#
loop_
_entity.id
_entity.type
_entity.pdbx_description
1 polymer ?
#
loop_
_entity_poly.entity_id
_entity_poly.type
_entity_poly.pdbx_seq_one_letter_code
_entity_poly.pdbx_strand_id
1 'polypeptide(L)'
;MTSTIEAAIRQQLIDVFRAAQYPVTDPFELLPALPNGAATTFEAGDVTIGAMELGMEYADYQEYPYERVEPLVDDLMTGLRDDDRFS
;
A
#
# COMPACT_ATOMS: atom_id res chain seq x y z
N MET A 1 14.64 13.25 -6.57
CA MET A 1 14.82 12.41 -5.37
C MET A 1 13.50 11.74 -4.98
N THR A 2 12.39 12.47 -5.02
CA THR A 2 11.01 12.00 -4.82
C THR A 2 10.63 10.74 -5.62
N SER A 3 10.95 10.68 -6.92
CA SER A 3 10.71 9.48 -7.75
C SER A 3 11.42 8.21 -7.24
N THR A 4 12.52 8.33 -6.50
CA THR A 4 13.21 7.16 -5.91
C THR A 4 12.52 6.70 -4.62
N ILE A 5 12.02 7.64 -3.80
CA ILE A 5 11.24 7.35 -2.59
C ILE A 5 9.93 6.67 -2.98
N GLU A 6 9.22 7.25 -3.94
CA GLU A 6 7.97 6.71 -4.47
C GLU A 6 8.15 5.27 -5.01
N ALA A 7 9.20 5.04 -5.80
CA ALA A 7 9.53 3.71 -6.31
C ALA A 7 9.86 2.72 -5.18
N ALA A 8 10.54 3.16 -4.11
CA ALA A 8 10.86 2.33 -2.96
C ALA A 8 9.59 1.95 -2.17
N ILE A 9 8.68 2.90 -1.93
CA ILE A 9 7.39 2.61 -1.27
C ILE A 9 6.56 1.65 -2.11
N ARG A 10 6.43 1.91 -3.43
CA ARG A 10 5.71 1.02 -4.35
C ARG A 10 6.26 -0.42 -4.30
N GLN A 11 7.59 -0.56 -4.32
CA GLN A 11 8.22 -1.88 -4.26
C GLN A 11 7.94 -2.59 -2.94
N GLN A 12 8.02 -1.89 -1.80
CA GLN A 12 7.69 -2.48 -0.50
C GLN A 12 6.23 -2.92 -0.42
N LEU A 13 5.30 -2.11 -0.91
CA LEU A 13 3.88 -2.45 -0.96
C LEU A 13 3.64 -3.70 -1.80
N ILE A 14 4.26 -3.79 -2.98
CA ILE A 14 4.19 -5.00 -3.83
C ILE A 14 4.76 -6.20 -3.10
N ASP A 15 5.93 -6.07 -2.47
CA ASP A 15 6.60 -7.19 -1.80
C ASP A 15 5.86 -7.71 -0.57
N VAL A 16 5.13 -6.83 0.12
CA VAL A 16 4.25 -7.22 1.23
C VAL A 16 2.94 -7.80 0.72
N PHE A 17 2.21 -7.09 -0.14
CA PHE A 17 0.87 -7.51 -0.55
C PHE A 17 0.86 -8.68 -1.53
N ARG A 18 1.94 -8.96 -2.26
CA ARG A 18 2.05 -10.18 -3.08
C ARG A 18 1.93 -11.48 -2.27
N ALA A 19 2.13 -11.43 -0.95
CA ALA A 19 1.97 -12.57 -0.07
C ALA A 19 0.50 -12.86 0.28
N ALA A 20 -0.42 -11.94 -0.05
CA ALA A 20 -1.85 -12.14 0.12
C ALA A 20 -2.40 -13.19 -0.86
N GLN A 21 -3.59 -13.71 -0.55
CA GLN A 21 -4.32 -14.63 -1.41
C GLN A 21 -5.25 -13.83 -2.33
N TYR A 22 -5.03 -13.94 -3.64
CA TYR A 22 -5.85 -13.26 -4.65
C TYR A 22 -6.93 -14.21 -5.22
N PRO A 23 -8.12 -13.69 -5.60
CA PRO A 23 -8.49 -12.27 -5.58
C PRO A 23 -8.73 -11.77 -4.15
N VAL A 24 -8.25 -10.56 -3.87
CA VAL A 24 -8.50 -9.87 -2.60
C VAL A 24 -9.83 -9.15 -2.75
N THR A 25 -10.78 -9.43 -1.87
CA THR A 25 -12.14 -8.87 -1.95
C THR A 25 -12.43 -7.86 -0.85
N ASP A 26 -11.60 -7.84 0.19
CA ASP A 26 -11.75 -6.97 1.35
C ASP A 26 -10.37 -6.56 1.91
N PRO A 27 -10.18 -5.32 2.39
CA PRO A 27 -8.89 -4.85 2.93
C PRO A 27 -8.38 -5.69 4.11
N PHE A 28 -9.25 -6.29 4.91
CA PHE A 28 -8.85 -7.13 6.04
C PHE A 28 -8.15 -8.41 5.59
N GLU A 29 -8.36 -8.87 4.35
CA GLU A 29 -7.66 -10.04 3.78
C GLU A 29 -6.17 -9.78 3.55
N LEU A 30 -5.74 -8.51 3.55
CA LEU A 30 -4.32 -8.14 3.47
C LEU A 30 -3.60 -8.23 4.82
N LEU A 31 -4.33 -8.22 5.95
CA LEU A 31 -3.72 -8.25 7.30
C LEU A 31 -2.77 -9.43 7.53
N PRO A 32 -3.07 -10.66 7.08
CA PRO A 32 -2.16 -11.80 7.23
C PRO A 32 -0.88 -11.67 6.39
N ALA A 33 -0.88 -10.86 5.32
CA ALA A 33 0.29 -10.61 4.48
C ALA A 33 1.25 -9.58 5.10
N LEU A 34 0.77 -8.80 6.07
CA LEU A 34 1.56 -7.77 6.74
C LEU A 34 2.56 -8.39 7.74
N PRO A 35 3.88 -8.13 7.62
CA PRO A 35 4.91 -8.75 8.46
C PRO A 35 4.78 -8.44 9.95
N ASN A 36 4.28 -7.25 10.31
CA ASN A 36 3.99 -6.84 11.68
C ASN A 36 2.48 -6.67 11.92
N GLY A 37 1.63 -7.30 11.08
CA GLY A 37 0.20 -7.07 11.10
C GLY A 37 -0.15 -5.59 10.95
N ALA A 38 -1.13 -5.13 11.72
CA ALA A 38 -1.57 -3.73 11.76
C ALA A 38 -0.46 -2.71 12.13
N ALA A 39 0.63 -3.14 12.76
CA ALA A 39 1.76 -2.29 13.11
C ALA A 39 2.83 -2.18 12.02
N THR A 40 2.57 -2.74 10.83
CA THR A 40 3.50 -2.64 9.69
C THR A 40 3.61 -1.19 9.23
N THR A 41 4.84 -0.74 8.98
CA THR A 41 5.15 0.57 8.38
C THR A 41 5.95 0.38 7.10
N PHE A 42 5.73 1.30 6.16
CA PHE A 42 6.46 1.40 4.90
C PHE A 42 7.28 2.68 4.96
N GLU A 43 8.59 2.57 4.76
CA GLU A 43 9.52 3.66 5.03
C GLU A 43 10.51 3.83 3.88
N ALA A 44 10.66 5.07 3.41
CA ALA A 44 11.66 5.42 2.40
C ALA A 44 12.07 6.89 2.55
N GLY A 45 13.34 7.12 2.90
CA GLY A 45 13.84 8.48 3.15
C GLY A 45 13.11 9.13 4.32
N ASP A 46 12.44 10.25 4.06
CA ASP A 46 11.68 11.01 5.05
C ASP A 46 10.18 10.63 5.09
N VAL A 47 9.76 9.66 4.26
CA VAL A 47 8.37 9.19 4.18
C VAL A 47 8.20 7.94 5.02
N THR A 48 7.21 7.98 5.92
CA THR A 48 6.75 6.84 6.72
C THR A 48 5.24 6.74 6.58
N ILE A 49 4.73 5.54 6.28
CA ILE A 49 3.30 5.29 6.08
C ILE A 49 2.92 4.01 6.84
N GLY A 50 1.89 4.07 7.68
CA GLY A 50 1.38 2.90 8.38
C GLY A 50 0.45 2.04 7.53
N ALA A 51 0.45 0.72 7.73
CA ALA A 51 -0.49 -0.17 7.05
C ALA A 51 -1.95 0.10 7.44
N MET A 52 -2.22 0.41 8.71
CA MET A 52 -3.54 0.84 9.15
C MET A 52 -3.96 2.17 8.54
N GLU A 53 -3.04 3.12 8.45
CA GLU A 53 -3.26 4.42 7.78
C GLU A 53 -3.64 4.21 6.31
N LEU A 54 -2.92 3.35 5.57
CA LEU A 54 -3.28 2.95 4.21
C LEU A 54 -4.72 2.44 4.10
N GLY A 55 -5.09 1.50 4.97
CA GLY A 55 -6.41 0.89 4.96
C GLY A 55 -7.56 1.81 5.43
N MET A 56 -7.26 2.90 6.13
CA MET A 56 -8.27 3.84 6.64
C MET A 56 -8.37 5.11 5.79
N GLU A 57 -7.24 5.74 5.47
CA GLU A 57 -7.20 7.05 4.79
C GLU A 57 -7.29 6.90 3.27
N TYR A 58 -6.84 5.77 2.72
CA TYR A 58 -6.81 5.55 1.28
C TYR A 58 -7.81 4.47 0.83
N ALA A 59 -8.75 4.09 1.70
CA ALA A 59 -9.82 3.15 1.38
C ALA A 59 -10.68 3.60 0.19
N ASP A 60 -10.91 4.91 0.06
CA ASP A 60 -11.71 5.50 -1.01
C ASP A 60 -11.03 5.40 -2.39
N TYR A 61 -9.71 5.16 -2.45
CA TYR A 61 -8.99 4.91 -3.69
C TYR A 61 -9.05 3.44 -4.12
N GLN A 62 -9.61 2.56 -3.29
CA GLN A 62 -9.57 1.12 -3.53
C GLN A 62 -10.86 0.60 -4.19
N GLU A 63 -10.72 -0.13 -5.28
CA GLU A 63 -11.81 -0.73 -6.06
C GLU A 63 -11.76 -2.27 -6.01
N TYR A 64 -12.17 -2.84 -4.87
CA TYR A 64 -12.26 -4.30 -4.71
C TYR A 64 -13.33 -4.92 -5.65
N PRO A 65 -13.12 -6.15 -6.16
CA PRO A 65 -12.00 -7.04 -5.87
C PRO A 65 -10.76 -6.79 -6.74
N TYR A 66 -9.59 -6.99 -6.15
CA TYR A 66 -8.32 -6.97 -6.86
C TYR A 66 -7.89 -8.39 -7.23
N GLU A 67 -7.67 -8.64 -8.51
CA GLU A 67 -7.19 -9.93 -9.03
C GLU A 67 -5.67 -10.11 -8.86
N ARG A 68 -4.94 -9.00 -8.70
CA ARG A 68 -3.48 -8.96 -8.65
C ARG A 68 -2.99 -7.84 -7.73
N VAL A 69 -1.72 -7.93 -7.34
CA VAL A 69 -1.09 -6.94 -6.46
C VAL A 69 -0.85 -5.60 -7.15
N GLU A 70 -0.55 -5.60 -8.45
CA GLU A 70 -0.16 -4.39 -9.15
C GLU A 70 -1.28 -3.33 -9.20
N PRO A 71 -2.54 -3.65 -9.58
CA PRO A 71 -3.61 -2.67 -9.57
C PRO A 71 -3.93 -2.13 -8.17
N LEU A 72 -3.92 -3.00 -7.16
CA LEU A 72 -4.13 -2.61 -5.76
C LEU A 72 -3.09 -1.57 -5.32
N VAL A 73 -1.82 -1.85 -5.59
CA VAL A 73 -0.74 -0.93 -5.24
C VAL A 73 -0.80 0.33 -6.10
N ASP A 74 -1.12 0.25 -7.38
CA ASP A 74 -1.19 1.42 -8.26
C ASP A 74 -2.28 2.41 -7.79
N ASP A 75 -3.41 1.90 -7.28
CA ASP A 75 -4.47 2.72 -6.70
C ASP A 75 -4.05 3.38 -5.37
N LEU A 76 -3.38 2.63 -4.47
CA LEU A 76 -2.80 3.20 -3.24
C LEU A 76 -1.77 4.29 -3.57
N MET A 77 -0.91 4.03 -4.55
CA MET A 77 0.10 5.00 -4.98
C MET A 77 -0.55 6.25 -5.60
N THR A 78 -1.73 6.12 -6.21
CA THR A 78 -2.50 7.28 -6.69
C THR A 78 -2.96 8.14 -5.51
N GLY A 79 -3.55 7.53 -4.48
CA GLY A 79 -3.94 8.27 -3.28
C GLY A 79 -2.78 8.94 -2.55
N LEU A 80 -1.64 8.25 -2.42
CA LEU A 80 -0.44 8.82 -1.80
C LEU A 80 0.13 10.02 -2.58
N ARG A 81 0.02 10.02 -3.92
CA ARG A 81 0.42 11.17 -4.75
C ARG A 81 -0.55 12.34 -4.61
N ASP A 82 -1.84 12.07 -4.58
CA ASP A 82 -2.87 13.09 -4.44
C ASP A 82 -2.81 13.79 -3.07
N ASP A 83 -2.37 13.07 -2.03
CA ASP A 83 -2.10 13.56 -0.68
C ASP A 83 -0.68 14.16 -0.50
N ASP A 84 0.07 14.34 -1.60
CA ASP A 84 1.41 14.95 -1.63
C ASP A 84 2.42 14.30 -0.66
N ARG A 85 2.29 12.98 -0.41
CA ARG A 85 3.14 12.24 0.55
C ARG A 85 4.60 12.13 0.14
N PHE A 86 4.91 12.45 -1.12
CA PHE A 86 6.25 12.35 -1.70
C PHE A 86 6.87 13.71 -2.01
N SER A 87 6.32 14.82 -1.51
CA SER A 87 6.75 16.22 -1.78
C SER A 87 8.08 16.59 -1.13
#